data_AF-A0A523YAA4-F1
#
_entry.id   AF-A0A523YAA4-F1
#
_cell.length_a   1.000
_cell.length_b   1.000
_cell.length_c   1.000
_cell.angle_alpha   90.00
_cell.angle_beta   90.00
_cell.angle_gamma   90.00
#
_symmetry.space_group_name_H-M   'P 1'
#
loop_
_entity.id
_entity.type
_entity.pdbx_description
1 polymer ?
#
loop_
_entity_poly.entity_id
_entity_poly.type
_entity_poly.pdbx_seq_one_letter_code
_entity_poly.pdbx_strand_id
1 'polypeptide(L)'
;MKDRDKTKEQLISELAELHQRIPELEALETKHKRIEKALLASAQQWQRTFDAIGDVVCLQGAEGRILRCNTAMANLLGKSFDEIKGRTCWELMHGTSEPIEGCPIVRMRETHHRETLILPRGDRWLEDSVDPLLDENDNL
;
A
#
# COMPACT_ATOMS: atom_id res chain seq x y z
N MET A 1 -8.72 -13.81 42.51
CA MET A 1 -8.84 -14.38 43.87
C MET A 1 -10.15 -15.19 44.00
N LYS A 2 -10.38 -16.15 43.10
CA LYS A 2 -11.63 -16.95 43.00
C LYS A 2 -11.42 -18.47 43.13
N ASP A 3 -10.17 -18.93 43.28
CA ASP A 3 -9.83 -20.37 43.28
C ASP A 3 -9.81 -21.04 44.65
N ARG A 4 -9.90 -20.30 45.76
CA ARG A 4 -9.66 -20.88 47.10
C ARG A 4 -10.78 -21.80 47.64
N ASP A 5 -11.97 -21.78 47.04
CA ASP A 5 -13.13 -22.59 47.49
C ASP A 5 -13.60 -23.65 46.48
N LYS A 6 -12.82 -23.93 45.42
CA LYS A 6 -13.22 -24.93 44.42
C LYS A 6 -13.01 -26.35 44.93
N THR A 7 -13.98 -27.23 44.71
CA THR A 7 -13.84 -28.66 45.03
C THR A 7 -12.94 -29.35 44.01
N LYS A 8 -12.42 -30.53 44.38
CA LYS A 8 -11.54 -31.32 43.50
C LYS A 8 -12.24 -31.70 42.19
N GLU A 9 -13.53 -32.01 42.22
CA GLU A 9 -14.32 -32.31 41.02
C GLU A 9 -14.46 -31.09 40.10
N GLN A 10 -14.65 -29.90 40.67
CA GLN A 10 -14.72 -28.64 39.89
C GLN A 10 -13.40 -28.37 39.17
N LEU A 11 -12.26 -28.56 39.85
CA LEU A 11 -10.94 -28.40 39.24
C LEU A 11 -10.66 -29.41 38.12
N ILE A 12 -11.11 -30.67 38.26
CA ILE A 12 -10.98 -31.69 37.22
C ILE A 12 -11.83 -31.33 35.99
N SER A 13 -13.05 -30.83 36.20
CA SER A 13 -13.92 -30.39 35.11
C SER A 13 -13.31 -29.21 34.34
N GLU A 14 -12.80 -28.19 35.04
CA GLU A 14 -12.15 -27.04 34.41
C GLU A 14 -10.87 -27.45 33.65
N LEU A 15 -10.06 -28.35 34.21
CA LEU A 15 -8.86 -28.84 33.54
C LEU A 15 -9.20 -29.62 32.26
N ALA A 16 -10.24 -30.45 32.30
CA ALA A 16 -10.72 -31.16 31.12
C ALA A 16 -11.21 -30.21 30.03
N GLU A 17 -11.94 -29.14 30.40
CA GLU A 17 -12.39 -28.11 29.47
C GLU A 17 -11.21 -27.33 28.86
N LEU A 18 -10.21 -26.96 29.66
CA LEU A 18 -9.01 -26.30 29.16
C LEU A 18 -8.21 -27.20 28.20
N HIS A 19 -8.04 -28.47 28.52
CA HIS A 19 -7.39 -29.43 27.63
C HIS A 19 -8.13 -29.59 26.30
N GLN A 20 -9.47 -29.51 26.30
CA GLN A 20 -10.26 -29.52 25.06
C GLN A 20 -10.05 -28.28 24.19
N ARG A 21 -9.73 -27.13 24.79
CA ARG A 21 -9.46 -25.87 24.05
C ARG A 21 -8.06 -25.78 23.45
N ILE A 22 -7.08 -26.56 23.95
CA ILE A 22 -5.69 -26.52 23.45
C ILE A 22 -5.63 -26.83 21.93
N PRO A 23 -6.24 -27.91 21.42
CA PRO A 23 -6.21 -28.20 19.98
C PRO A 23 -6.83 -27.10 19.11
N GLU A 24 -7.89 -26.43 19.60
CA GLU A 24 -8.53 -25.32 18.89
C GLU A 24 -7.59 -24.13 18.77
N LEU A 25 -6.88 -23.79 19.86
CA LEU A 25 -5.89 -22.71 19.88
C LEU A 25 -4.68 -23.03 18.99
N GLU A 26 -4.17 -24.25 19.02
CA GLU A 26 -3.06 -24.69 18.16
C GLU A 26 -3.44 -24.65 16.67
N ALA A 27 -4.66 -25.08 16.34
CA ALA A 27 -5.19 -24.98 14.98
C ALA A 27 -5.34 -23.52 14.53
N LEU A 28 -5.84 -22.64 15.42
CA LEU A 28 -5.96 -21.21 15.16
C LEU A 28 -4.59 -20.56 14.97
N GLU A 29 -3.61 -20.85 15.82
CA GLU A 29 -2.24 -20.35 15.69
C GLU A 29 -1.61 -20.78 14.37
N THR A 30 -1.77 -22.05 14.01
CA THR A 30 -1.29 -22.59 12.73
C THR A 30 -1.95 -21.87 11.55
N LYS A 31 -3.26 -21.63 11.61
CA LYS A 31 -3.99 -20.88 10.58
C LYS A 31 -3.49 -19.44 10.50
N HIS A 32 -3.31 -18.77 11.64
CA HIS A 32 -2.80 -17.40 11.72
C HIS A 32 -1.43 -17.28 11.07
N LYS A 33 -0.49 -18.15 11.43
CA LYS A 33 0.86 -18.19 10.82
C LYS A 33 0.83 -18.42 9.31
N ARG A 34 -0.10 -19.25 8.81
CA ARG A 34 -0.26 -19.47 7.37
C ARG A 34 -0.77 -18.22 6.65
N ILE A 35 -1.76 -17.54 7.23
CA ILE A 35 -2.31 -16.29 6.67
C ILE A 35 -1.23 -15.20 6.65
N GLU A 36 -0.48 -15.04 7.74
CA GLU A 36 0.60 -14.06 7.84
C GLU A 36 1.69 -14.31 6.78
N LYS A 37 2.12 -15.56 6.60
CA LYS A 37 3.08 -15.94 5.56
C LYS A 37 2.56 -15.66 4.16
N ALA A 38 1.29 -15.97 3.89
CA ALA A 38 0.67 -15.71 2.60
C ALA A 38 0.58 -14.20 2.31
N LEU A 39 0.22 -13.40 3.31
CA LEU A 39 0.16 -11.94 3.21
C LEU A 39 1.54 -11.35 2.93
N LEU A 40 2.57 -11.78 3.66
CA LEU A 40 3.95 -11.34 3.44
C LEU A 40 4.45 -11.71 2.03
N ALA A 41 4.19 -12.94 1.59
CA ALA A 41 4.56 -13.38 0.26
C ALA A 41 3.87 -12.55 -0.84
N SER A 42 2.57 -12.28 -0.68
CA SER A 42 1.80 -11.44 -1.59
C SER A 42 2.34 -10.00 -1.64
N ALA A 43 2.63 -9.39 -0.49
CA ALA A 43 3.20 -8.04 -0.41
C ALA A 43 4.58 -7.96 -1.08
N GLN A 44 5.43 -8.97 -0.87
CA GLN A 44 6.75 -9.06 -1.52
C GLN A 44 6.66 -9.29 -3.02
N GLN A 45 5.67 -10.08 -3.48
CA GLN A 45 5.44 -10.28 -4.91
C GLN A 45 4.94 -9.00 -5.56
N TRP A 46 3.98 -8.32 -4.93
CA TRP A 46 3.48 -7.02 -5.40
C TRP A 46 4.62 -6.00 -5.52
N GLN A 47 5.46 -5.87 -4.49
CA GLN A 47 6.61 -4.94 -4.52
C GLN A 47 7.58 -5.29 -5.64
N ARG A 48 7.94 -6.57 -5.78
CA ARG A 48 8.87 -7.02 -6.82
C ARG A 48 8.34 -6.77 -8.23
N THR A 49 7.05 -7.02 -8.46
CA THR A 49 6.42 -6.72 -9.75
C THR A 49 6.41 -5.23 -10.02
N PHE A 50 6.05 -4.41 -9.03
CA PHE A 50 6.00 -2.95 -9.15
C PHE A 50 7.38 -2.36 -9.44
N ASP A 51 8.43 -2.84 -8.76
CA ASP A 51 9.82 -2.40 -8.95
C ASP A 51 10.46 -2.90 -10.25
N ALA A 52 9.99 -4.02 -10.80
CA ALA A 52 10.49 -4.56 -12.06
C ALA A 52 10.01 -3.78 -13.29
N ILE A 53 8.97 -2.96 -13.16
CA ILE A 53 8.48 -2.10 -14.24
C ILE A 53 9.56 -1.04 -14.55
N GLY A 54 10.01 -1.01 -15.80
CA GLY A 54 11.03 -0.06 -16.26
C GLY A 54 10.51 1.37 -16.43
N ASP A 55 9.19 1.51 -16.61
CA ASP A 55 8.53 2.80 -16.66
C ASP A 55 8.43 3.43 -15.28
N VAL A 56 8.38 4.76 -15.25
CA VAL A 56 8.28 5.54 -14.03
C VAL A 56 6.84 5.50 -13.52
N VAL A 57 6.61 4.88 -12.37
CA VAL A 57 5.27 4.70 -11.82
C VAL A 57 5.21 5.15 -10.37
N CYS A 58 4.14 5.88 -10.03
CA CYS A 58 3.82 6.24 -8.66
C CYS A 58 2.33 6.13 -8.36
N LEU A 59 2.02 5.84 -7.10
CA LEU A 59 0.67 5.96 -6.54
C LEU A 59 0.60 7.27 -5.78
N GLN A 60 -0.47 8.02 -6.02
CA GLN A 60 -0.68 9.34 -5.45
C GLN A 60 -2.00 9.36 -4.69
N GLY A 61 -2.07 10.14 -3.61
CA GLY A 61 -3.35 10.43 -2.96
C GLY A 61 -4.13 11.49 -3.72
N ALA A 62 -5.36 11.75 -3.28
CA ALA A 62 -6.26 12.74 -3.88
C ALA A 62 -5.71 14.19 -3.92
N GLU A 63 -4.61 14.50 -3.23
CA GLU A 63 -3.91 15.80 -3.31
C GLU A 63 -2.64 15.77 -4.18
N GLY A 64 -2.30 14.64 -4.80
CA GLY A 64 -1.16 14.53 -5.73
C GLY A 64 0.15 14.28 -5.00
N ARG A 65 0.05 14.00 -3.70
CA ARG A 65 1.14 13.56 -2.85
C ARG A 65 1.46 12.11 -3.14
N ILE A 66 2.73 11.81 -3.36
CA ILE A 66 3.19 10.45 -3.64
C ILE A 66 3.04 9.59 -2.37
N LEU A 67 2.22 8.56 -2.46
CA LEU A 67 2.03 7.54 -1.43
C LEU A 67 3.02 6.39 -1.61
N ARG A 68 3.34 6.07 -2.87
CA ARG A 68 4.31 5.03 -3.26
C ARG A 68 4.94 5.36 -4.61
N CYS A 69 6.18 4.96 -4.83
CA CYS A 69 6.79 4.98 -6.15
C CYS A 69 7.61 3.73 -6.38
N ASN A 70 7.77 3.33 -7.64
CA ASN A 70 8.62 2.20 -7.98
C ASN A 70 10.10 2.64 -8.02
N THR A 71 10.98 1.64 -8.13
CA THR A 71 12.43 1.87 -8.24
C THR A 71 12.79 2.74 -9.45
N ALA A 72 12.08 2.64 -10.58
CA ALA A 72 12.34 3.49 -11.75
C ALA A 72 12.11 4.98 -11.47
N MET A 73 11.04 5.34 -10.77
CA MET A 73 10.78 6.73 -10.35
C MET A 73 11.85 7.24 -9.37
N ALA A 74 12.22 6.43 -8.38
CA ALA A 74 13.28 6.79 -7.43
C ALA A 74 14.62 7.06 -8.13
N ASN A 75 14.97 6.21 -9.09
CA ASN A 75 16.17 6.37 -9.92
C ASN A 75 16.09 7.61 -10.82
N LEU A 76 14.94 7.88 -11.45
CA LEU A 76 14.74 9.08 -12.26
C LEU A 76 14.95 10.36 -11.44
N LEU A 77 14.49 10.38 -10.20
CA LEU A 77 14.60 11.53 -9.30
C LEU A 77 15.96 11.60 -8.58
N GLY A 78 16.73 10.49 -8.56
CA GLY A 78 17.95 10.38 -7.77
C GLY A 78 17.69 10.54 -6.27
N LYS A 79 16.55 10.03 -5.78
CA LYS A 79 16.09 10.19 -4.38
C LYS A 79 15.64 8.86 -3.79
N SER A 80 15.84 8.69 -2.50
CA SER A 80 15.25 7.57 -1.76
C SER A 80 13.73 7.70 -1.66
N PHE A 81 13.04 6.59 -1.41
CA PHE A 81 11.58 6.62 -1.22
C PHE A 81 11.16 7.55 -0.07
N ASP A 82 11.92 7.58 1.02
CA ASP A 82 11.60 8.43 2.18
C ASP A 82 11.69 9.93 1.85
N GLU A 83 12.56 10.33 0.91
CA GLU A 83 12.65 11.71 0.41
C GLU A 83 11.58 12.07 -0.62
N ILE A 84 10.90 11.07 -1.18
CA ILE A 84 9.85 11.21 -2.19
C ILE A 84 8.47 11.21 -1.54
N LYS A 85 8.25 10.29 -0.58
CA LYS A 85 6.96 10.05 0.06
C LYS A 85 6.38 11.34 0.66
N GLY A 86 5.11 11.61 0.37
CA GLY A 86 4.35 12.75 0.90
C GLY A 86 4.55 14.07 0.14
N ARG A 87 5.55 14.16 -0.75
CA ARG A 87 5.76 15.30 -1.65
C ARG A 87 4.87 15.19 -2.88
N THR A 88 4.58 16.33 -3.51
CA THR A 88 3.72 16.35 -4.70
C THR A 88 4.51 15.97 -5.95
N CYS A 89 3.85 15.38 -6.95
CA CYS A 89 4.52 15.00 -8.18
C CYS A 89 5.12 16.24 -8.89
N TRP A 90 4.46 17.39 -8.86
CA TRP A 90 4.87 18.59 -9.59
C TRP A 90 6.08 19.28 -8.95
N GLU A 91 6.19 19.21 -7.62
CA GLU A 91 7.40 19.61 -6.90
C GLU A 91 8.61 18.76 -7.33
N LEU A 92 8.41 17.46 -7.46
CA LEU A 92 9.48 16.51 -7.79
C LEU A 92 9.82 16.47 -9.29
N MET A 93 8.82 16.57 -10.15
CA MET A 93 8.95 16.40 -11.60
C MET A 93 9.20 17.70 -12.34
N HIS A 94 8.65 18.82 -11.85
CA HIS A 94 8.67 20.12 -12.52
C HIS A 94 9.33 21.21 -11.67
N GLY A 95 9.59 20.96 -10.38
CA GLY A 95 10.17 21.97 -9.48
C GLY A 95 9.20 23.10 -9.15
N THR A 96 7.89 22.90 -9.36
CA THR A 96 6.86 23.91 -9.10
C THR A 96 6.19 23.68 -7.75
N SER A 97 5.62 24.73 -7.15
CA SER A 97 4.83 24.61 -5.91
C SER A 97 3.39 24.14 -6.19
N GLU A 98 2.92 24.33 -7.43
CA GLU A 98 1.55 24.06 -7.88
C GLU A 98 1.54 23.18 -9.13
N PRO A 99 0.41 22.54 -9.47
CA PRO A 99 0.27 21.79 -10.71
C PRO A 99 0.62 22.65 -11.93
N ILE A 100 1.27 22.03 -12.92
CA ILE A 100 1.54 22.68 -14.21
C ILE A 100 0.24 22.93 -14.98
N GLU A 101 0.30 23.88 -15.93
CA GLU A 101 -0.81 24.08 -16.86
C GLU A 101 -1.13 22.78 -17.61
N GLY A 102 -2.41 22.41 -17.64
CA GLY A 102 -2.85 21.15 -18.26
C GLY A 102 -2.39 19.90 -17.52
N CYS A 103 -2.08 19.97 -16.21
CA CYS A 103 -1.68 18.82 -15.42
C CYS A 103 -2.70 17.67 -15.54
N PRO A 104 -2.27 16.46 -15.97
CA PRO A 104 -3.18 15.33 -16.15
C PRO A 104 -3.80 14.86 -14.84
N ILE A 105 -3.15 15.08 -13.69
CA ILE A 105 -3.71 14.76 -12.37
C ILE A 105 -4.91 15.63 -12.04
N VAL A 106 -4.84 16.94 -12.34
CA VAL A 106 -5.94 17.87 -12.07
C VAL A 106 -7.13 17.51 -12.95
N ARG A 107 -6.88 17.29 -14.25
CA ARG A 107 -7.95 16.87 -15.18
C ARG A 107 -8.56 15.52 -14.79
N MET A 108 -7.74 14.54 -14.39
CA MET A 108 -8.22 13.19 -14.03
C MET A 108 -9.16 13.26 -12.82
N ARG A 109 -8.89 14.16 -11.86
CA ARG A 109 -9.80 14.37 -10.72
C ARG A 109 -11.14 14.97 -11.11
N GLU A 110 -11.16 15.80 -12.15
CA GLU A 110 -12.40 16.39 -12.65
C GLU A 110 -13.18 15.39 -13.50
N THR A 111 -12.48 14.59 -14.30
CA THR A 111 -13.11 13.69 -15.28
C THR A 111 -13.38 12.29 -14.72
N HIS A 112 -12.62 11.83 -13.72
CA HIS A 112 -12.55 10.44 -13.28
C HIS A 112 -12.25 9.45 -14.42
N HIS A 113 -11.50 9.89 -15.43
CA HIS A 113 -11.03 9.07 -16.55
C HIS A 113 -9.52 9.22 -16.72
N ARG A 114 -8.92 8.32 -17.49
CA ARG A 114 -7.50 8.40 -17.83
C ARG A 114 -7.20 9.71 -18.54
N GLU A 115 -6.19 10.42 -18.05
CA GLU A 115 -5.68 11.64 -18.65
C GLU A 115 -4.21 11.49 -19.01
N THR A 116 -3.81 12.09 -20.13
CA THR A 116 -2.42 12.04 -20.59
C THR A 116 -1.86 13.41 -20.95
N LEU A 117 -0.54 13.53 -20.85
CA LEU A 117 0.18 14.72 -21.26
C LEU A 117 1.55 14.32 -21.81
N ILE A 118 1.92 14.87 -22.96
CA ILE A 118 3.28 14.72 -23.50
C ILE A 118 4.07 15.97 -23.13
N LEU A 119 5.19 15.79 -22.42
CA LEU A 119 6.02 16.90 -21.95
C LEU A 119 7.52 16.63 -22.15
N PRO A 120 8.32 17.68 -22.39
CA PRO A 120 9.76 17.54 -22.48
C PRO A 120 10.39 17.38 -21.09
N ARG A 121 11.44 16.56 -20.99
CA ARG A 121 12.33 16.48 -19.83
C ARG A 121 13.77 16.31 -20.31
N GLY A 122 14.52 17.41 -20.26
CA GLY A 122 15.89 17.44 -20.81
C GLY A 122 15.89 17.24 -22.31
N ASP A 123 16.56 16.19 -22.78
CA ASP A 123 16.70 15.81 -24.19
C ASP A 123 15.63 14.84 -24.70
N ARG A 124 14.65 14.50 -23.85
CA ARG A 124 13.64 13.47 -24.12
C ARG A 124 12.23 14.01 -23.94
N TRP A 125 11.29 13.32 -24.58
CA TRP A 125 9.86 13.52 -24.37
C TRP A 125 9.33 12.37 -23.49
N LEU A 126 8.47 12.72 -22.55
CA LEU A 126 7.76 11.78 -21.70
C LEU A 126 6.28 11.84 -22.03
N GLU A 127 5.65 10.67 -22.12
CA GLU A 127 4.20 10.53 -22.07
C GLU A 127 3.81 10.23 -20.63
N ASP A 128 3.20 11.21 -19.98
CA ASP A 128 2.60 11.06 -18.66
C ASP A 128 1.15 10.57 -18.82
N SER A 129 0.79 9.57 -18.02
CA SER A 129 -0.53 8.95 -18.01
C SER A 129 -0.98 8.80 -16.57
N VAL A 130 -2.19 9.26 -16.29
CA VAL A 130 -2.78 9.21 -14.95
C VAL A 130 -4.13 8.53 -15.02
N ASP A 131 -4.22 7.38 -14.36
CA ASP A 131 -5.43 6.58 -14.24
C ASP A 131 -6.03 6.74 -12.83
N PRO A 132 -7.35 6.96 -12.71
CA PRO A 132 -8.02 7.03 -11.41
C PRO A 132 -8.01 5.66 -10.74
N LEU A 133 -7.71 5.63 -9.43
CA LEU A 133 -7.89 4.44 -8.60
C LEU A 133 -9.00 4.73 -7.60
N LEU A 134 -10.17 4.15 -7.84
CA LEU A 134 -11.35 4.37 -7.01
C LEU A 134 -11.46 3.31 -5.91
N ASP A 135 -11.93 3.72 -4.73
CA ASP A 135 -12.32 2.83 -3.66
C ASP A 135 -13.69 2.17 -3.93
N GLU A 136 -14.16 1.34 -2.99
CA GLU A 136 -15.44 0.63 -3.11
C GLU A 136 -16.67 1.56 -3.17
N ASN A 137 -16.51 2.84 -2.86
CA ASN A 137 -17.55 3.86 -2.85
C ASN A 137 -17.38 4.89 -4.00
N ASP A 138 -16.59 4.57 -5.02
CA ASP A 138 -16.27 5.45 -6.16
C ASP A 138 -15.53 6.75 -5.77
N ASN A 139 -14.83 6.77 -4.63
CA ASN A 139 -13.97 7.90 -4.24
C ASN A 139 -12.52 7.66 -4.69
N LEU A 140 -11.84 8.74 -5.08
CA LEU A 140 -10.40 8.79 -5.38
C LEU A 140 -9.51 8.70 -4.13
#